data_AF-A0A9W8TLQ0-F1
#
_entry.id   AF-A0A9W8TLQ0-F1
#
_cell.length_a   1.000
_cell.length_b   1.000
_cell.length_c   1.000
_cell.angle_alpha   90.00
_cell.angle_beta   90.00
_cell.angle_gamma   90.00
#
_symmetry.space_group_name_H-M   'P 1'
#
loop_
_entity.id
_entity.type
_entity.pdbx_description
1 polymer ?
#
loop_
_entity_poly.entity_id
_entity_poly.type
_entity_poly.pdbx_seq_one_letter_code
_entity_poly.pdbx_strand_id
1 'polypeptide(L)'
;MPDKPLTIISPVACFPGDSSFLGSGQFLTLVTFTLYPFSRGHLYITGPKIDDIVDFHPELLSDRDNLDVKAHVRIYKKQREIAHHMGLLCRNSVPDTQPTLPAHSKANLDNLNAEYSADDYYTYYYRFR
;
A
#
# COMPACT_ATOMS: atom_id res chain seq x y z
N MET A 1 -10.06 14.02 -21.80
CA MET A 1 -9.03 13.81 -20.77
C MET A 1 -9.67 12.99 -19.66
N PRO A 2 -9.06 11.88 -19.20
CA PRO A 2 -9.54 11.19 -18.01
C PRO A 2 -9.36 12.10 -16.79
N ASP A 3 -10.42 12.26 -16.00
CA ASP A 3 -10.55 13.21 -14.88
C ASP A 3 -10.56 12.53 -13.50
N LYS A 4 -10.70 11.20 -13.46
CA LYS A 4 -10.78 10.41 -12.24
C LYS A 4 -9.44 9.74 -11.92
N PRO A 5 -8.72 10.18 -10.88
CA PRO A 5 -7.50 9.50 -10.45
C PRO A 5 -7.81 8.15 -9.82
N LEU A 6 -6.98 7.14 -10.09
CA LEU A 6 -7.12 5.81 -9.48
C LEU A 6 -6.74 5.82 -7.99
N THR A 7 -5.78 6.66 -7.61
CA THR A 7 -5.14 6.64 -6.28
C THR A 7 -4.57 7.98 -5.90
N ILE A 8 -4.50 8.25 -4.60
CA ILE A 8 -3.70 9.32 -4.00
C ILE A 8 -2.49 8.73 -3.27
N ILE A 9 -1.35 9.42 -3.38
CA ILE A 9 -0.17 9.22 -2.53
C ILE A 9 0.08 10.55 -1.81
N SER A 10 0.07 10.54 -0.48
CA SER A 10 0.25 11.73 0.35
C SER A 10 1.42 11.53 1.33
N PRO A 11 2.45 12.39 1.28
CA PRO A 11 3.55 12.34 2.24
C PRO A 11 3.11 12.92 3.60
N VAL A 12 3.43 12.20 4.67
CA VAL A 12 3.15 12.60 6.06
C VAL A 12 4.45 12.53 6.85
N ALA A 13 4.88 13.64 7.44
CA ALA A 13 6.13 13.75 8.20
C ALA A 13 6.04 13.17 9.62
N CYS A 14 5.43 12.00 9.76
CA CYS A 14 5.41 11.19 10.97
C CYS A 14 5.13 9.72 10.66
N PHE A 15 5.14 8.88 11.69
CA PHE A 15 4.58 7.53 11.64
C PHE A 15 3.15 7.56 12.23
N PRO A 16 2.08 7.35 11.43
CA PRO A 16 0.70 7.51 11.88
C PRO A 16 0.16 6.30 12.68
N GLY A 17 0.97 5.26 12.90
CA GLY A 17 0.59 4.08 13.69
C GLY A 17 1.08 4.14 15.15
N ASP A 18 0.92 3.02 15.86
CA ASP A 18 1.53 2.86 17.18
C ASP A 18 3.05 2.93 17.06
N SER A 19 3.67 3.90 17.71
CA SER A 19 5.12 4.12 17.68
C SER A 19 5.83 3.59 18.92
N SER A 20 5.13 2.85 19.80
CA SER A 20 5.69 2.30 21.04
C SER A 20 6.93 1.41 20.81
N PHE A 21 7.00 0.73 19.65
CA PHE A 21 8.12 -0.12 19.25
C PHE A 21 9.20 0.62 18.45
N LEU A 22 8.96 1.87 18.07
CA LEU A 22 9.92 2.68 17.33
C LEU A 22 10.85 3.41 18.29
N GLY A 23 12.15 3.33 18.01
CA GLY A 23 13.12 4.19 18.68
C GLY A 23 12.93 5.66 18.32
N SER A 24 13.61 6.56 19.05
CA SER A 24 13.64 7.99 18.71
C SER A 24 14.16 8.19 17.28
N GLY A 25 13.39 8.85 16.42
CA GLY A 25 13.75 9.08 15.02
C GLY A 25 12.79 10.00 14.29
N GLN A 26 13.16 10.36 13.06
CA GLN A 26 12.29 11.06 12.12
C GLN A 26 11.74 10.05 11.12
N PHE A 27 10.43 10.13 10.87
CA PHE A 27 9.73 9.19 9.99
C PHE A 27 8.96 9.96 8.93
N LEU A 28 8.98 9.43 7.71
CA LEU A 28 8.17 9.88 6.60
C LEU A 28 7.33 8.70 6.12
N THR A 29 6.01 8.88 6.10
CA THR A 29 5.06 7.88 5.60
C THR A 29 4.44 8.36 4.31
N LEU A 30 4.43 7.52 3.28
CA LEU A 30 3.64 7.74 2.07
C LEU A 30 2.28 7.05 2.27
N VAL A 31 1.28 7.83 2.68
CA VAL A 31 -0.09 7.32 2.87
C VAL A 31 -0.75 7.18 1.52
N THR A 32 -1.31 6.00 1.23
CA THR A 32 -1.91 5.71 -0.07
C THR A 32 -3.26 5.04 0.07
N PHE A 33 -4.23 5.44 -0.75
CA PHE A 33 -5.54 4.77 -0.84
C PHE A 33 -6.15 4.93 -2.23
N THR A 34 -6.94 3.93 -2.65
CA THR A 34 -7.72 3.96 -3.88
C THR A 34 -8.96 4.85 -3.70
N LEU A 35 -9.23 5.71 -4.69
CA LEU A 35 -10.36 6.64 -4.61
C LEU A 35 -11.70 6.04 -5.03
N TYR A 36 -11.65 5.02 -5.89
CA TYR A 36 -12.83 4.40 -6.48
C TYR A 36 -12.70 2.88 -6.40
N PRO A 37 -12.75 2.28 -5.20
CA PRO A 37 -12.73 0.83 -5.06
C PRO A 37 -13.97 0.20 -5.68
N PHE A 38 -13.79 -0.95 -6.31
CA PHE A 38 -14.87 -1.76 -6.88
C PHE A 38 -15.57 -2.62 -5.83
N SER A 39 -14.89 -2.95 -4.74
CA SER A 39 -15.44 -3.75 -3.64
C SER A 39 -16.61 -3.02 -2.96
N ARG A 40 -17.63 -3.77 -2.52
CA ARG A 40 -18.86 -3.23 -1.92
C ARG A 40 -19.24 -4.04 -0.70
N GLY A 41 -19.29 -3.37 0.45
CA GLY A 41 -19.77 -3.92 1.71
C GLY A 41 -21.23 -3.59 2.01
N HIS A 42 -21.69 -4.02 3.18
CA HIS A 42 -23.00 -3.73 3.73
C HIS A 42 -22.95 -3.47 5.23
N LEU A 43 -23.97 -2.75 5.71
CA LEU A 43 -24.21 -2.51 7.12
C LEU A 43 -25.72 -2.65 7.37
N TYR A 44 -26.10 -3.54 8.28
CA TYR A 44 -27.49 -3.73 8.70
C TYR A 44 -27.63 -3.60 10.22
N ILE A 45 -28.76 -3.02 10.65
CA ILE A 45 -29.16 -3.06 12.06
C ILE A 45 -29.65 -4.47 12.39
N THR A 46 -29.25 -5.00 13.55
CA THR A 46 -29.64 -6.35 13.99
C THR A 46 -30.77 -6.32 15.01
N GLY A 47 -31.00 -5.17 15.65
CA GLY A 47 -32.00 -5.02 16.70
C GLY A 47 -32.52 -3.58 16.85
N PRO A 48 -33.53 -3.38 17.72
CA PRO A 48 -34.23 -2.11 17.86
C PRO A 48 -33.55 -1.10 18.80
N LYS A 49 -32.52 -1.51 19.57
CA LYS A 49 -31.82 -0.62 20.50
C LYS A 49 -30.64 0.06 19.80
N ILE A 50 -30.30 1.26 20.28
CA ILE A 50 -29.20 2.04 19.71
C ILE A 50 -27.82 1.37 19.91
N ASP A 51 -27.68 0.56 20.95
CA ASP A 51 -26.43 -0.13 21.30
C ASP A 51 -26.38 -1.58 20.76
N ASP A 52 -27.39 -2.00 19.98
CA ASP A 52 -27.37 -3.33 19.37
C ASP A 52 -26.24 -3.41 18.34
N ILE A 53 -25.49 -4.52 18.37
CA ILE A 53 -24.33 -4.73 17.50
C ILE A 53 -24.79 -4.75 16.04
N VAL A 54 -24.24 -3.86 15.21
CA VAL A 54 -24.54 -3.84 13.77
C VAL A 54 -23.87 -5.00 13.05
N ASP A 55 -24.57 -5.55 12.05
CA ASP A 55 -24.00 -6.46 11.08
C ASP A 55 -23.21 -5.64 10.06
N PHE A 56 -21.89 -5.59 10.23
CA PHE A 56 -21.00 -4.75 9.43
C PHE A 56 -19.97 -5.59 8.69
N HIS A 57 -20.14 -5.66 7.37
CA HIS A 57 -19.24 -6.35 6.47
C HIS A 57 -18.72 -5.36 5.41
N PRO A 58 -17.54 -4.73 5.63
CA PRO A 58 -17.02 -3.73 4.72
C PRO A 58 -16.53 -4.30 3.39
N GLU A 59 -16.32 -5.62 3.30
CA GLU A 59 -15.95 -6.31 2.05
C GLU A 59 -14.74 -5.63 1.38
N LEU A 60 -13.68 -5.35 2.17
CA LEU A 60 -12.50 -4.67 1.65
C LEU A 60 -11.72 -5.61 0.72
N LEU A 61 -11.35 -5.12 -0.47
CA LEU A 61 -10.56 -5.86 -1.46
C LEU A 61 -11.20 -7.18 -1.93
N SER A 62 -12.53 -7.30 -1.87
CA SER A 62 -13.27 -8.51 -2.25
C SER A 62 -13.88 -8.46 -3.66
N ASP A 63 -13.46 -7.50 -4.48
CA ASP A 63 -13.90 -7.41 -5.86
C ASP A 63 -13.52 -8.68 -6.67
N ARG A 64 -14.45 -9.17 -7.50
CA ARG A 64 -14.33 -10.47 -8.19
C ARG A 64 -13.08 -10.58 -9.08
N ASP A 65 -12.66 -9.47 -9.66
CA ASP A 65 -11.56 -9.40 -10.63
C ASP A 65 -10.22 -9.01 -9.97
N ASN A 66 -10.21 -8.83 -8.64
CA ASN A 66 -9.09 -8.37 -7.83
C ASN A 66 -8.49 -7.03 -8.34
N LEU A 67 -9.30 -6.16 -8.92
CA LEU A 67 -8.91 -4.84 -9.41
C LEU A 67 -8.41 -3.95 -8.27
N ASP A 68 -9.05 -4.01 -7.10
CA ASP A 68 -8.67 -3.20 -5.95
C ASP A 68 -7.31 -3.66 -5.42
N VAL A 69 -7.08 -4.97 -5.34
CA VAL A 69 -5.79 -5.55 -4.96
C VAL A 69 -4.70 -5.17 -5.97
N LYS A 70 -4.98 -5.31 -7.26
CA LYS A 70 -4.04 -4.95 -8.34
C LYS A 70 -3.68 -3.46 -8.29
N ALA A 71 -4.64 -2.60 -7.99
CA ALA A 71 -4.39 -1.18 -7.75
C ALA A 71 -3.41 -1.01 -6.58
N HIS A 72 -3.69 -1.58 -5.41
CA HIS A 72 -2.81 -1.50 -4.22
C HIS A 72 -1.39 -2.00 -4.50
N VAL A 73 -1.22 -3.09 -5.25
CA VAL A 73 0.10 -3.59 -5.64
C VAL A 73 0.83 -2.59 -6.54
N ARG A 74 0.14 -1.98 -7.52
CA ARG A 74 0.73 -0.96 -8.38
C ARG A 74 1.14 0.28 -7.59
N ILE A 75 0.28 0.70 -6.66
CA ILE A 75 0.52 1.85 -5.78
C ILE A 75 1.73 1.61 -4.89
N TYR A 76 1.82 0.43 -4.25
CA TYR A 76 2.96 0.03 -3.42
C TYR A 76 4.29 0.15 -4.16
N LYS A 77 4.36 -0.37 -5.38
CA LYS A 77 5.56 -0.24 -6.22
C LYS A 77 5.88 1.22 -6.52
N LYS A 78 4.86 2.04 -6.82
CA LYS A 78 5.08 3.46 -7.14
C LYS A 78 5.52 4.28 -5.94
N GLN A 79 4.94 4.07 -4.76
CA GLN A 79 5.40 4.76 -3.55
C GLN A 79 6.82 4.34 -3.17
N ARG A 80 7.21 3.08 -3.39
CA ARG A 80 8.58 2.62 -3.15
C ARG A 80 9.59 3.26 -4.10
N GLU A 81 9.22 3.41 -5.38
CA GLU A 81 10.01 4.17 -6.36
C GLU A 81 10.19 5.63 -5.91
N ILE A 82 9.12 6.30 -5.50
CA ILE A 82 9.18 7.68 -4.97
C ILE A 82 10.10 7.76 -3.75
N ALA A 83 9.95 6.85 -2.78
CA ALA A 83 10.79 6.83 -1.58
C ALA A 83 12.28 6.64 -1.92
N HIS A 84 12.61 5.75 -2.85
CA HIS A 84 13.99 5.55 -3.31
C HIS A 84 14.59 6.80 -3.96
N HIS A 85 13.81 7.54 -4.76
CA HIS A 85 14.25 8.81 -5.32
C HIS A 85 14.36 9.93 -4.28
N MET A 86 13.70 9.79 -3.12
CA MET A 86 13.82 10.68 -1.97
C MET A 86 14.96 10.24 -1.02
N GLY A 87 16.07 9.72 -1.55
CA GLY A 87 17.12 9.02 -0.80
C GLY A 87 17.74 9.75 0.40
N LEU A 88 17.60 11.08 0.52
CA LEU A 88 17.99 11.84 1.72
C LEU A 88 16.98 11.72 2.88
N LEU A 89 15.70 11.55 2.56
CA LEU A 89 14.59 11.49 3.52
C LEU A 89 14.18 10.05 3.84
N CYS A 90 14.30 9.14 2.87
CA CYS A 90 13.86 7.75 2.97
C CYS A 90 15.06 6.80 2.89
N ARG A 91 15.91 6.79 3.92
CA ARG A 91 17.15 6.00 3.92
C ARG A 91 16.90 4.52 4.15
N ASN A 92 16.05 4.20 5.13
CA ASN A 92 15.73 2.84 5.53
C ASN A 92 14.20 2.71 5.68
N SER A 93 13.66 1.56 5.26
CA SER A 93 12.28 1.21 5.58
C SER A 93 12.16 0.81 7.05
N VAL A 94 10.99 1.06 7.65
CA VAL A 94 10.71 0.64 9.02
C VAL A 94 10.52 -0.89 9.05
N PRO A 95 11.20 -1.63 9.95
CA PRO A 95 11.03 -3.08 10.09
C PRO A 95 9.56 -3.46 10.28
N ASP A 96 9.16 -4.64 9.80
CA ASP A 96 7.80 -5.21 9.92
C ASP A 96 6.64 -4.38 9.33
N THR A 97 6.93 -3.26 8.66
CA THR A 97 5.93 -2.43 7.95
C THR A 97 5.86 -2.69 6.45
N GLN A 98 6.77 -3.52 5.93
CA GLN A 98 6.89 -3.83 4.51
C GLN A 98 6.45 -5.27 4.23
N PRO A 99 5.97 -5.57 3.01
CA PRO A 99 5.70 -6.93 2.59
C PRO A 99 6.92 -7.85 2.76
N THR A 100 6.70 -9.04 3.31
CA THR A 100 7.72 -10.09 3.39
C THR A 100 8.02 -10.60 1.98
N LEU A 101 9.25 -10.37 1.51
CA LEU A 101 9.70 -10.81 0.19
C LEU A 101 10.60 -12.06 0.32
N PRO A 102 10.60 -12.96 -0.67
CA PRO A 102 11.55 -14.07 -0.70
C PRO A 102 13.00 -13.57 -0.68
N ALA A 103 13.88 -14.25 0.07
CA ALA A 103 15.27 -13.81 0.26
C ALA A 103 16.05 -13.63 -1.07
N HIS A 104 15.73 -14.43 -2.08
CA HIS A 104 16.35 -14.37 -3.41
C HIS A 104 15.71 -13.33 -4.36
N SER A 105 14.71 -12.57 -3.89
CA SER A 105 14.05 -11.55 -4.70
C SER A 105 14.94 -10.32 -4.83
N LYS A 106 15.15 -9.86 -6.07
CA LYS A 106 15.81 -8.56 -6.33
C LYS A 106 15.06 -7.38 -5.71
N ALA A 107 13.77 -7.55 -5.41
CA ALA A 107 12.95 -6.54 -4.74
C ALA A 107 13.17 -6.50 -3.21
N ASN A 108 14.01 -7.37 -2.65
CA ASN A 108 14.33 -7.31 -1.22
C ASN A 108 15.09 -6.01 -0.89
N LEU A 109 14.87 -5.49 0.32
CA LEU A 109 15.39 -4.21 0.80
C LEU A 109 16.92 -4.15 0.90
N ASP A 110 17.59 -5.30 0.88
CA ASP A 110 19.04 -5.42 0.97
C ASP A 110 19.79 -4.99 -0.31
N ASN A 111 19.09 -4.72 -1.41
CA ASN A 111 19.68 -4.19 -2.66
C ASN A 111 19.45 -2.69 -2.80
N LEU A 112 20.24 -1.88 -2.09
CA LEU A 112 20.23 -0.41 -2.16
C LEU A 112 20.66 0.18 -3.52
N ASN A 113 21.16 -0.65 -4.45
CA ASN A 113 21.70 -0.23 -5.76
C ASN A 113 20.92 -0.81 -6.96
N ALA A 114 19.68 -1.28 -6.78
CA ALA A 114 18.88 -1.73 -7.91
C ALA A 114 18.36 -0.51 -8.71
N GLU A 115 19.09 -0.13 -9.76
CA GLU A 115 18.54 0.74 -10.82
C GLU A 115 17.31 0.07 -11.41
N TYR A 116 16.15 0.70 -11.22
CA TYR A 116 14.91 0.24 -11.85
C TYR A 116 14.90 0.76 -13.29
N SER A 117 15.33 -0.08 -14.24
CA SER A 117 15.29 0.27 -15.66
C SER A 117 13.84 0.25 -16.16
N ALA A 118 13.53 1.10 -17.13
CA ALA A 118 12.25 1.05 -17.85
C ALA A 118 11.99 -0.33 -18.49
N ASP A 119 13.03 -1.14 -18.71
CA ASP A 119 12.90 -2.52 -19.22
C ASP A 119 12.41 -3.52 -18.15
N ASP A 120 12.60 -3.23 -16.86
CA ASP A 120 12.02 -4.04 -15.77
C ASP A 120 10.48 -3.95 -15.76
N TYR A 121 9.87 -2.94 -16.39
CA TYR A 121 8.41 -2.90 -16.56
C TYR A 121 7.88 -4.11 -17.31
N TYR A 122 8.61 -4.64 -18.31
CA TYR A 122 8.12 -5.74 -19.15
C TYR A 122 8.45 -7.13 -18.59
N THR A 123 9.54 -7.28 -17.83
CA THR A 123 9.96 -8.60 -17.32
C THR A 123 9.05 -9.13 -16.20
N TYR A 124 8.38 -8.24 -15.45
CA TYR A 124 7.45 -8.65 -14.39
C TYR A 124 6.03 -8.97 -14.88
N TYR A 125 5.64 -8.57 -16.10
CA TYR A 125 4.31 -8.90 -16.66
C TYR A 125 4.17 -10.38 -17.03
N TYR A 126 5.27 -11.11 -17.21
CA TYR A 126 5.25 -12.51 -17.68
C TYR A 126 5.61 -13.57 -16.64
N ARG A 127 5.90 -13.19 -15.38
CA ARG A 127 6.33 -14.16 -14.35
C ARG A 127 5.25 -14.57 -13.34
N PHE A 128 4.03 -14.05 -13.49
CA PHE A 128 2.83 -14.48 -12.76
C PHE A 128 1.71 -14.83 -13.76
N ARG A 129 2.01 -15.75 -14.66
CA ARG A 129 1.02 -16.48 -15.46
C ARG A 129 1.08 -17.96 -15.09
#